data_AF-A0A077YZA2-F1
#
_entry.id   AF-A0A077YZA2-F1
#
_cell.length_a   1.000
_cell.length_b   1.000
_cell.length_c   1.000
_cell.angle_alpha   90.00
_cell.angle_beta   90.00
_cell.angle_gamma   90.00
#
_symmetry.space_group_name_H-M   'P 1'
#
loop_
_entity.id
_entity.type
_entity.pdbx_description
1 polymer ?
#
loop_
_entity_poly.entity_id
_entity_poly.type
_entity_poly.pdbx_seq_one_letter_code
_entity_poly.pdbx_strand_id
1 'polypeptide(L)'
;MGLCKCRRKRVTQMFCYEHRVNVCEYCIIEEHARCIVQNYLSWLNDSDYDDTCPLCAVKLSDPNFSCVRLLCLHIFHTQCLDKWAQSLPSNTAPAGYKCTLCQTMIFPKPNQVGPIVDALKDGLANSEWAQVGLNRMQKVSSENEQYAADETSSSTNLLLDDGERKYRRRSRVPDIVRRLKYV
;
A
#
# COMPACT_ATOMS: atom_id res chain seq x y z
N MET A 1 -11.75 -16.74 4.07
CA MET A 1 -10.53 -16.85 3.23
C MET A 1 -10.70 -18.07 2.33
N GLY A 2 -10.38 -17.97 1.04
CA GLY A 2 -10.55 -19.06 0.07
C GLY A 2 -9.23 -19.54 -0.51
N LEU A 3 -9.25 -20.67 -1.23
CA LEU A 3 -8.09 -21.17 -1.98
C LEU A 3 -8.19 -20.70 -3.43
N CYS A 4 -7.10 -20.16 -3.97
CA CYS A 4 -7.03 -19.86 -5.39
C CYS A 4 -7.13 -21.15 -6.21
N LYS A 5 -7.87 -21.09 -7.33
CA LYS A 5 -8.07 -22.25 -8.24
C LYS A 5 -6.84 -22.64 -9.06
N CYS A 6 -5.76 -21.85 -9.03
CA CYS A 6 -4.53 -22.20 -9.74
C CYS A 6 -3.76 -23.34 -9.07
N ARG A 7 -2.77 -23.88 -9.78
CA ARG A 7 -1.91 -24.99 -9.31
C ARG A 7 -1.20 -24.68 -7.97
N ARG A 8 -0.94 -23.40 -7.69
CA ARG A 8 -0.26 -22.93 -6.48
C ARG A 8 -1.13 -23.08 -5.21
N LYS A 9 -2.46 -23.23 -5.34
CA LYS A 9 -3.45 -23.38 -4.24
C LYS A 9 -3.22 -22.44 -3.05
N ARG A 10 -2.82 -21.19 -3.31
CA ARG A 10 -2.56 -20.21 -2.24
C ARG A 10 -3.85 -19.77 -1.56
N VAL A 11 -3.81 -19.62 -0.25
CA VAL A 11 -4.88 -18.95 0.52
C VAL A 11 -4.91 -17.49 0.10
N THR A 12 -6.11 -16.98 -0.16
CA THR A 12 -6.32 -15.60 -0.63
C THR A 12 -7.63 -15.05 -0.09
N GLN A 13 -7.66 -13.72 0.08
CA GLN A 13 -8.89 -12.97 0.33
C GLN A 13 -9.43 -12.32 -0.95
N MET A 14 -8.68 -12.34 -2.05
CA MET A 14 -9.09 -11.73 -3.30
C MET A 14 -10.03 -12.64 -4.09
N PHE A 15 -11.01 -12.02 -4.73
CA PHE A 15 -12.04 -12.68 -5.52
C PHE A 15 -12.28 -11.91 -6.82
N CYS A 16 -12.27 -12.61 -7.94
CA CYS A 16 -12.60 -12.05 -9.24
C CYS A 16 -14.11 -12.07 -9.44
N TYR A 17 -14.70 -10.89 -9.66
CA TYR A 17 -16.15 -10.72 -9.80
C TYR A 17 -16.65 -11.26 -11.13
N GLU A 18 -15.88 -11.02 -12.21
CA GLU A 18 -16.19 -11.51 -13.56
C GLU A 18 -16.22 -13.04 -13.64
N HIS A 19 -15.18 -13.69 -13.10
CA HIS A 19 -15.03 -15.15 -13.19
C HIS A 19 -15.66 -15.90 -12.02
N ARG A 20 -16.03 -15.20 -10.95
CA ARG A 20 -16.57 -15.75 -9.69
C ARG A 20 -15.65 -16.81 -9.08
N VAL A 21 -14.36 -16.49 -8.98
CA VAL A 21 -13.33 -17.38 -8.41
C VAL A 21 -12.38 -16.64 -7.46
N ASN A 22 -11.87 -17.35 -6.45
CA ASN A 22 -10.76 -16.84 -5.63
C ASN A 22 -9.46 -16.81 -6.46
N VAL A 23 -8.75 -15.69 -6.38
CA VAL A 23 -7.52 -15.43 -7.16
C VAL A 23 -6.36 -15.08 -6.23
N CYS A 24 -5.17 -15.61 -6.49
CA CYS A 24 -3.97 -15.23 -5.75
C CYS A 24 -3.25 -14.05 -6.43
N GLU A 25 -2.26 -13.48 -5.76
CA GLU A 25 -1.50 -12.31 -6.24
C GLU A 25 -0.75 -12.54 -7.55
N TYR A 26 -0.55 -13.80 -7.97
CA TYR A 26 0.04 -14.12 -9.28
C TYR A 26 -1.01 -14.16 -10.37
N CYS A 27 -2.13 -14.85 -10.12
CA CYS A 27 -3.22 -14.97 -11.08
C CYS A 27 -3.86 -13.63 -11.41
N ILE A 28 -3.88 -12.69 -10.45
CA ILE A 28 -4.40 -11.33 -10.69
C ILE A 28 -3.61 -10.57 -11.77
N ILE A 29 -2.33 -10.92 -11.97
CA ILE A 29 -1.44 -10.30 -12.95
C ILE A 29 -1.43 -11.11 -14.24
N GLU A 30 -1.32 -12.43 -14.12
CA GLU A 30 -1.17 -13.34 -15.27
C GLU A 30 -2.47 -13.51 -16.06
N GLU A 31 -3.59 -13.74 -15.39
CA GLU A 31 -4.85 -14.19 -16.00
C GLU A 31 -6.02 -13.21 -15.79
N HIS A 32 -5.92 -12.34 -14.78
CA HIS A 32 -6.98 -11.41 -14.41
C HIS A 32 -6.51 -9.95 -14.42
N ALA A 33 -5.56 -9.60 -15.30
CA ALA A 33 -4.98 -8.26 -15.37
C ALA A 33 -6.03 -7.14 -15.51
N ARG A 34 -7.07 -7.39 -16.30
CA ARG A 34 -8.18 -6.45 -16.55
C ARG A 34 -9.44 -6.71 -15.72
N CYS A 35 -9.50 -7.80 -14.97
CA CYS A 35 -10.75 -8.19 -14.31
C CYS A 35 -11.00 -7.38 -13.03
N ILE A 36 -12.26 -7.12 -12.71
CA ILE A 36 -12.59 -6.54 -11.40
C ILE A 36 -12.33 -7.58 -10.29
N VAL A 37 -11.44 -7.23 -9.37
CA VAL A 37 -11.02 -8.07 -8.24
C VAL A 37 -11.03 -7.23 -6.97
N GLN A 38 -11.74 -7.72 -5.95
CA GLN A 38 -11.79 -7.10 -4.61
C GLN A 38 -11.75 -8.20 -3.54
N ASN A 39 -12.00 -7.84 -2.27
CA ASN A 39 -12.13 -8.80 -1.19
C ASN A 39 -13.37 -9.68 -1.41
N TYR A 40 -13.27 -10.98 -1.14
CA TYR A 40 -14.39 -11.90 -1.13
C TYR A 40 -15.56 -11.44 -0.25
N LEU A 41 -15.28 -10.76 0.89
CA LEU A 41 -16.33 -10.19 1.73
C LEU A 41 -17.12 -9.08 1.02
N SER A 42 -16.45 -8.27 0.20
CA SER A 42 -17.12 -7.24 -0.61
C SER A 42 -18.07 -7.89 -1.61
N TRP A 43 -17.66 -9.00 -2.25
CA TRP A 43 -18.49 -9.71 -3.24
C TRP A 43 -19.74 -10.33 -2.63
N LEU A 44 -19.64 -10.83 -1.39
CA LEU A 44 -20.80 -11.36 -0.65
C LEU A 44 -21.83 -10.28 -0.30
N ASN A 45 -21.37 -9.04 -0.07
CA ASN A 45 -22.24 -7.91 0.26
C ASN A 45 -22.87 -7.31 -1.00
N ASP A 46 -22.08 -7.15 -2.06
CA ASP A 46 -22.49 -6.61 -3.34
C ASP A 46 -21.71 -7.30 -4.46
N SER A 47 -22.43 -8.02 -5.32
CA SER A 47 -21.84 -8.74 -6.45
C SER A 47 -21.80 -7.91 -7.74
N ASP A 48 -22.40 -6.72 -7.73
CA ASP A 48 -22.36 -5.81 -8.87
C ASP A 48 -20.97 -5.18 -8.98
N TYR A 49 -20.56 -4.92 -10.22
CA TYR A 49 -19.27 -4.31 -10.52
C TYR A 49 -19.35 -3.44 -11.77
N ASP A 50 -18.50 -2.42 -11.82
CA ASP A 50 -18.31 -1.56 -12.98
C ASP A 50 -16.99 -1.94 -13.67
N ASP A 51 -17.07 -2.31 -14.96
CA ASP A 51 -15.93 -2.67 -15.80
C ASP A 51 -15.34 -1.48 -16.56
N THR A 52 -15.70 -0.25 -16.18
CA THR A 52 -15.19 0.99 -16.78
C THR A 52 -14.08 1.65 -15.96
N CYS A 53 -13.21 2.38 -16.66
CA CYS A 53 -12.17 3.18 -16.05
C CYS A 53 -12.78 4.40 -15.35
N PRO A 54 -12.53 4.62 -14.03
CA PRO A 54 -13.15 5.70 -13.28
C PRO A 54 -12.82 7.12 -13.75
N LEU A 55 -11.81 7.28 -14.62
CA LEU A 55 -11.33 8.58 -15.10
C LEU A 55 -11.91 8.97 -16.47
N CYS A 56 -12.25 8.01 -17.32
CA CYS A 56 -12.77 8.27 -18.67
C CYS A 56 -14.11 7.59 -18.97
N ALA A 57 -14.63 6.74 -18.07
CA ALA A 57 -15.84 5.95 -18.23
C ALA A 57 -15.85 5.02 -19.46
N VAL A 58 -14.69 4.71 -20.04
CA VAL A 58 -14.52 3.72 -21.11
C VAL A 58 -14.18 2.37 -20.49
N LYS A 59 -14.64 1.27 -21.11
CA LYS A 59 -14.40 -0.09 -20.64
C LYS A 59 -12.92 -0.43 -20.49
N LEU A 60 -12.59 -1.14 -19.42
CA LEU A 60 -11.25 -1.68 -19.12
C LEU A 60 -10.88 -2.84 -20.06
N SER A 61 -11.88 -3.48 -20.66
CA SER A 61 -11.71 -4.55 -21.67
C SER A 61 -11.31 -4.04 -23.06
N ASP A 62 -11.32 -2.73 -23.29
CA ASP A 62 -10.94 -2.14 -24.58
C ASP A 62 -9.44 -2.39 -24.87
N PRO A 63 -9.10 -3.07 -25.98
CA PRO A 63 -7.71 -3.38 -26.34
C PRO A 63 -6.88 -2.14 -26.72
N ASN A 64 -7.53 -1.01 -27.04
CA ASN A 64 -6.83 0.23 -27.39
C ASN A 64 -6.14 0.89 -26.20
N PHE A 65 -6.53 0.52 -24.98
CA PHE A 65 -5.99 1.09 -23.75
C PHE A 65 -5.20 0.07 -22.94
N SER A 66 -4.01 0.46 -22.50
CA SER A 66 -3.26 -0.24 -21.46
C SER A 66 -3.89 0.05 -20.09
N CYS A 67 -3.94 -0.96 -19.23
CA CYS A 67 -4.49 -0.86 -17.88
C CYS A 67 -3.39 -1.06 -16.85
N VAL A 68 -3.48 -0.34 -15.74
CA VAL A 68 -2.62 -0.51 -14.56
C VAL A 68 -3.50 -0.79 -13.35
N ARG A 69 -3.13 -1.82 -12.58
CA ARG A 69 -3.78 -2.16 -11.32
C ARG A 69 -2.97 -1.59 -10.17
N LEU A 70 -3.64 -0.84 -9.29
CA LEU A 70 -3.04 -0.27 -8.09
C LEU A 70 -2.95 -1.31 -6.96
N LEU A 71 -2.19 -1.00 -5.91
CA LEU A 71 -2.08 -1.85 -4.71
C LEU A 71 -3.42 -2.04 -3.98
N CYS A 72 -4.35 -1.09 -4.13
CA CYS A 72 -5.71 -1.19 -3.62
C CYS A 72 -6.65 -2.02 -4.53
N LEU A 73 -6.10 -2.69 -5.56
CA LEU A 73 -6.78 -3.55 -6.54
C LEU A 73 -7.64 -2.83 -7.59
N HIS A 74 -7.89 -1.52 -7.46
CA HIS A 74 -8.55 -0.73 -8.49
C HIS A 74 -7.72 -0.62 -9.77
N ILE A 75 -8.40 -0.53 -10.91
CA ILE A 75 -7.80 -0.50 -12.23
C ILE A 75 -8.11 0.84 -12.90
N PHE A 76 -7.11 1.37 -13.57
CA PHE A 76 -7.22 2.57 -14.40
C PHE A 76 -6.56 2.31 -15.75
N HIS A 77 -6.98 3.01 -16.79
CA HIS A 77 -6.14 3.10 -17.98
C HIS A 77 -4.86 3.85 -17.63
N THR A 78 -3.70 3.33 -18.04
CA THR A 78 -2.39 3.91 -17.69
C THR A 78 -2.32 5.37 -18.12
N GLN A 79 -2.76 5.67 -19.35
CA GLN A 79 -2.81 7.04 -19.89
C GLN A 79 -3.75 7.97 -19.12
N CYS A 80 -4.88 7.46 -18.61
CA CYS A 80 -5.81 8.26 -17.82
C CYS A 80 -5.19 8.60 -16.46
N LEU A 81 -4.53 7.62 -15.83
CA LEU A 81 -3.82 7.84 -14.58
C LEU A 81 -2.67 8.84 -14.76
N ASP A 82 -1.95 8.78 -15.88
CA ASP A 82 -0.88 9.73 -16.20
C ASP A 82 -1.40 11.16 -16.36
N LYS A 83 -2.48 11.35 -17.13
CA LYS A 83 -3.13 12.66 -17.28
C LYS A 83 -3.61 13.21 -15.94
N TRP A 84 -4.20 12.36 -15.11
CA TRP A 84 -4.63 12.74 -13.75
C TRP A 84 -3.43 13.16 -12.90
N ALA A 85 -2.34 12.39 -12.90
CA ALA A 85 -1.14 12.70 -12.13
C ALA A 85 -0.45 14.01 -12.58
N GLN A 86 -0.46 14.31 -13.88
CA GLN A 86 0.05 15.56 -14.45
C GLN A 86 -0.82 16.78 -14.10
N SER A 87 -2.11 16.57 -13.77
CA SER A 87 -3.00 17.65 -13.32
C SER A 87 -2.73 18.11 -11.88
N LEU A 88 -1.98 17.32 -11.11
CA LEU A 88 -1.61 17.66 -9.73
C LEU A 88 -0.45 18.68 -9.72
N PRO A 89 -0.31 19.48 -8.63
CA PRO A 89 0.81 20.40 -8.48
C PRO A 89 2.17 19.71 -8.67
N SER A 90 3.12 20.37 -9.32
CA SER A 90 4.46 19.80 -9.57
C SER A 90 5.27 19.51 -8.29
N ASN A 91 4.88 20.08 -7.15
CA ASN A 91 5.45 19.81 -5.84
C ASN A 91 4.71 18.71 -5.05
N THR A 92 3.81 17.96 -5.69
CA THR A 92 3.06 16.87 -5.03
C THR A 92 4.02 15.84 -4.47
N ALA A 93 3.98 15.65 -3.14
CA ALA A 93 4.74 14.60 -2.47
C ALA A 93 4.22 13.21 -2.90
N PRO A 94 5.04 12.14 -2.85
CA PRO A 94 4.60 10.79 -3.19
C PRO A 94 3.31 10.36 -2.46
N ALA A 95 3.17 10.75 -1.19
CA ALA A 95 1.97 10.47 -0.39
C ALA A 95 0.69 11.19 -0.88
N GLY A 96 0.83 12.21 -1.73
CA GLY A 96 -0.27 12.93 -2.36
C GLY A 96 -0.88 12.19 -3.55
N TYR A 97 -0.15 11.27 -4.18
CA TYR A 97 -0.67 10.44 -5.26
C TYR A 97 -1.53 9.32 -4.66
N LYS A 98 -2.84 9.57 -4.65
CA LYS A 98 -3.85 8.69 -4.05
C LYS A 98 -4.83 8.19 -5.10
N CYS A 99 -5.29 6.96 -4.94
CA CYS A 99 -6.36 6.40 -5.76
C CYS A 99 -7.61 7.28 -5.65
N THR A 100 -8.19 7.66 -6.78
CA THR A 100 -9.37 8.55 -6.82
C THR A 100 -10.63 7.91 -6.20
N LEU A 101 -10.68 6.57 -6.13
CA LEU A 101 -11.80 5.82 -5.56
C LEU A 101 -11.72 5.63 -4.03
N CYS A 102 -10.57 5.20 -3.51
CA CYS A 102 -10.42 4.83 -2.10
C CYS A 102 -9.40 5.67 -1.31
N GLN A 103 -8.79 6.68 -1.97
CA GLN A 103 -7.81 7.59 -1.36
C GLN A 103 -6.55 6.89 -0.79
N THR A 104 -6.35 5.61 -1.11
CA THR A 104 -5.15 4.86 -0.74
C THR A 104 -3.96 5.33 -1.57
N MET A 105 -2.79 5.45 -0.94
CA MET A 105 -1.55 5.82 -1.63
C MET A 105 -1.26 4.87 -2.80
N ILE A 106 -0.89 5.44 -3.95
CA ILE A 106 -0.56 4.69 -5.16
C ILE A 106 0.78 3.98 -4.99
N PHE A 107 1.78 4.67 -4.44
CA PHE A 107 3.12 4.13 -4.34
C PHE A 107 3.24 3.07 -3.23
N PRO A 108 4.00 1.98 -3.50
CA PRO A 108 4.32 0.99 -2.49
C PRO A 108 5.14 1.60 -1.36
N LYS A 109 5.04 1.01 -0.17
CA LYS A 109 6.00 1.27 0.90
C LYS A 109 7.39 0.80 0.44
N PRO A 110 8.48 1.43 0.91
CA PRO A 110 9.84 1.14 0.44
C PRO A 110 10.26 -0.33 0.56
N ASN A 111 9.88 -0.99 1.65
CA ASN A 111 10.20 -2.39 1.92
C ASN A 111 9.09 -3.36 1.49
N GLN A 112 8.10 -2.87 0.73
CA GLN A 112 7.01 -3.70 0.25
C GLN A 112 7.45 -4.44 -1.00
N VAL A 113 7.47 -5.76 -0.90
CA VAL A 113 7.79 -6.68 -1.98
C VAL A 113 6.57 -7.56 -2.23
N GLY A 114 6.27 -7.84 -3.49
CA GLY A 114 5.18 -8.71 -3.87
C GLY A 114 4.89 -8.58 -5.36
N PRO A 115 4.27 -9.59 -5.98
CA PRO A 115 4.09 -9.60 -7.43
C PRO A 115 3.22 -8.44 -7.91
N ILE A 116 2.24 -7.98 -7.12
CA ILE A 116 1.40 -6.81 -7.45
C ILE A 116 2.24 -5.52 -7.40
N VAL A 117 3.22 -5.43 -6.49
CA VAL A 117 4.12 -4.27 -6.40
C VAL A 117 5.00 -4.19 -7.63
N ASP A 118 5.56 -5.33 -8.05
CA ASP A 118 6.43 -5.40 -9.22
C ASP A 118 5.64 -5.06 -10.49
N ALA A 119 4.45 -5.66 -10.66
CA ALA A 119 3.56 -5.35 -11.78
C ALA A 119 3.12 -3.87 -11.81
N LEU A 120 2.91 -3.25 -10.65
CA LEU A 120 2.61 -1.82 -10.57
C LEU A 120 3.80 -0.96 -11.02
N LYS A 121 5.01 -1.29 -10.55
CA LYS A 121 6.24 -0.58 -10.96
C LYS A 121 6.46 -0.69 -12.46
N ASP A 122 6.27 -1.88 -13.03
CA ASP A 122 6.38 -2.13 -14.47
C ASP A 122 5.32 -1.36 -15.26
N GLY A 123 4.06 -1.37 -14.78
CA GLY A 123 2.96 -0.64 -15.42
C GLY A 123 3.12 0.87 -15.41
N LEU A 124 3.86 1.41 -14.43
CA LEU A 124 4.17 2.84 -14.28
C LEU A 124 5.58 3.22 -14.77
N ALA A 125 6.34 2.28 -15.32
CA ALA A 125 7.73 2.50 -15.70
C ALA A 125 7.88 3.61 -16.76
N ASN A 126 6.86 3.84 -17.60
CA ASN A 126 6.88 4.87 -18.64
C ASN A 126 6.44 6.26 -18.15
N SER A 127 6.01 6.37 -16.90
CA SER A 127 5.39 7.57 -16.36
C SER A 127 6.39 8.38 -15.53
N GLU A 128 6.79 9.56 -16.01
CA GLU A 128 7.82 10.39 -15.34
C GLU A 128 7.45 10.74 -13.88
N TRP A 129 6.19 11.11 -13.63
CA TRP A 129 5.69 11.41 -12.28
C TRP A 129 5.83 10.21 -11.34
N ALA A 130 5.65 8.99 -11.86
CA ALA A 130 5.73 7.77 -11.08
C ALA A 130 7.18 7.41 -10.76
N GLN A 131 8.10 7.56 -11.71
CA GLN A 131 9.52 7.38 -11.46
C GLN A 131 10.03 8.34 -10.39
N VAL A 132 9.68 9.63 -10.48
CA VAL A 132 10.04 10.63 -9.46
C VAL A 132 9.43 10.27 -8.10
N GLY A 133 8.17 9.84 -8.07
CA GLY A 133 7.49 9.41 -6.85
C GLY A 133 8.13 8.19 -6.19
N LEU A 134 8.43 7.14 -6.97
CA LEU A 134 9.08 5.91 -6.50
C LEU A 134 10.48 6.18 -5.96
N ASN A 135 11.28 7.00 -6.65
CA ASN A 135 12.62 7.38 -6.21
C ASN A 135 12.58 8.19 -4.89
N ARG A 136 11.60 9.09 -4.73
CA ARG A 136 11.42 9.83 -3.46
C ARG A 136 11.00 8.92 -2.31
N MET A 137 10.16 7.91 -2.56
CA MET A 137 9.75 6.94 -1.53
C MET A 137 10.92 6.11 -0.99
N GLN A 138 11.89 5.77 -1.85
CA GLN A 138 13.08 5.04 -1.42
C GLN A 138 13.98 5.88 -0.51
N LYS A 139 14.19 7.16 -0.83
CA LYS A 139 15.05 8.06 -0.04
C LYS A 139 14.56 8.30 1.39
N VAL A 140 13.24 8.43 1.59
CA VAL A 140 12.64 8.61 2.92
C VAL A 140 12.98 7.44 3.86
N SER A 141 13.21 6.26 3.30
CA SER A 141 13.55 5.05 4.07
C SER A 141 14.97 5.08 4.56
N SER A 142 15.90 5.42 3.66
CA SER A 142 17.31 5.56 4.01
C SER A 142 17.55 6.68 5.01
N GLU A 143 16.79 7.78 4.95
CA GLU A 143 16.88 8.87 5.92
C GLU A 143 16.37 8.43 7.30
N ASN A 144 15.20 7.78 7.37
CA ASN A 144 14.67 7.27 8.63
C ASN A 144 15.55 6.18 9.28
N GLU A 145 16.20 5.35 8.47
CA GLU A 145 17.17 4.35 8.94
C GLU A 145 18.44 4.99 9.50
N GLN A 146 18.91 6.10 8.91
CA GLN A 146 20.05 6.86 9.44
C GLN A 146 19.72 7.53 10.78
N TYR A 147 18.55 8.18 10.92
CA TYR A 147 18.14 8.76 12.21
C TYR A 147 17.96 7.72 13.31
N ALA A 148 17.43 6.53 13.00
CA ALA A 148 17.30 5.45 13.97
C ALA A 148 18.65 4.84 14.40
N ALA A 149 19.63 4.81 13.50
CA ALA A 149 20.98 4.35 13.80
C ALA A 149 21.77 5.33 14.68
N ASP A 150 21.61 6.64 14.45
CA ASP A 150 22.29 7.67 15.25
C ASP A 150 21.75 7.79 16.68
N GLU A 151 20.46 7.54 16.92
CA GLU A 151 19.92 7.52 18.28
C GLU A 151 20.39 6.29 19.10
N THR A 152 20.70 5.18 18.42
CA THR A 152 21.17 3.94 19.06
C THR A 152 22.67 4.00 19.40
N SER A 153 23.47 4.72 18.60
CA SER A 153 24.91 4.90 18.84
C SER A 153 25.23 6.02 19.83
N SER A 154 24.35 7.00 20.00
CA SER A 154 24.52 8.09 20.98
C SER A 154 24.15 7.65 22.42
N SER A 155 23.26 6.67 22.57
CA SER A 155 22.82 6.18 23.88
C SER A 155 23.74 5.13 24.53
N THR A 156 24.74 4.60 23.81
CA THR A 156 25.63 3.53 24.29
C THR A 156 27.02 3.99 24.76
N ASN A 157 27.40 5.26 24.59
CA ASN A 157 28.75 5.77 24.93
C ASN A 157 28.86 6.57 26.26
N LEU A 158 27.84 6.59 27.12
CA LEU A 158 27.84 7.40 28.36
C LEU A 158 27.85 6.59 29.68
N LEU A 159 28.19 5.30 29.66
CA LEU A 159 28.19 4.47 30.87
C LEU A 159 29.54 3.83 31.20
N LEU A 160 30.60 4.64 31.30
CA LEU A 160 31.85 4.28 32.00
C LEU A 160 32.56 5.58 32.43
N ASP A 161 32.26 6.10 33.63
CA ASP A 161 33.26 6.40 34.67
C ASP A 161 32.57 6.99 35.91
N ASP A 162 33.23 6.83 37.06
CA ASP A 162 32.98 7.52 38.33
C ASP A 162 31.74 7.17 39.17
N GLY A 163 31.99 6.29 40.15
CA GLY A 163 32.12 6.81 41.52
C GLY A 163 30.83 7.21 42.25
N GLU A 164 30.38 6.30 43.13
CA GLU A 164 29.72 6.61 44.41
C GLU A 164 28.58 7.65 44.41
N ARG A 165 27.33 7.20 44.23
CA ARG A 165 26.18 7.86 44.90
C ARG A 165 25.17 6.84 45.41
N LYS A 166 25.21 6.65 46.73
CA LYS A 166 24.17 6.07 47.57
C LYS A 166 22.81 6.72 47.26
N TYR A 167 21.83 5.96 46.76
CA TYR A 167 20.43 6.24 47.06
C TYR A 167 19.57 4.97 47.05
N ARG A 168 19.38 4.42 48.24
CA ARG A 168 18.32 3.48 48.58
C ARG A 168 17.09 4.31 48.92
N ARG A 169 15.99 4.25 48.13
CA ARG A 169 14.58 4.40 48.63
C ARG A 169 13.54 4.35 47.49
N ARG A 170 12.66 3.35 47.61
CA ARG A 170 11.19 3.39 47.49
C ARG A 170 10.55 4.15 46.32
N SER A 171 9.90 3.35 45.48
CA SER A 171 8.48 3.43 45.04
C SER A 171 7.76 4.78 45.18
N ARG A 172 7.29 5.32 44.04
CA ARG A 172 5.95 5.92 43.77
C ARG A 172 6.06 7.00 42.70
N VAL A 173 5.48 6.80 41.51
CA VAL A 173 4.74 7.80 40.72
C VAL A 173 3.93 7.05 39.64
N PRO A 174 2.78 7.54 39.13
CA PRO A 174 1.51 7.73 39.83
C PRO A 174 0.31 7.07 39.10
N ASP A 175 -0.70 6.64 39.87
CA ASP A 175 -2.04 6.32 39.37
C ASP A 175 -2.81 7.61 38.97
N ILE A 176 -3.33 7.64 37.74
CA ILE A 176 -4.35 8.57 37.23
C ILE A 176 -5.54 7.68 36.81
N VAL A 177 -6.61 7.54 37.63
CA VAL A 177 -7.85 8.36 37.67
C VAL A 177 -8.58 8.32 36.32
N ARG A 178 -9.83 7.87 36.11
CA ARG A 178 -10.98 7.49 36.95
C ARG A 178 -12.06 6.86 36.03
N ARG A 179 -12.66 5.75 36.49
CA ARG A 179 -14.12 5.52 36.64
C ARG A 179 -15.05 5.63 35.42
N LEU A 180 -15.70 4.50 35.09
CA LEU A 180 -17.13 4.34 34.75
C LEU A 180 -17.46 2.83 34.95
N LYS A 181 -17.70 2.39 36.19
CA LYS A 181 -19.00 2.02 36.80
C LYS A 181 -19.85 1.04 35.98
N TYR A 182 -19.92 -0.18 36.53
CA TYR A 182 -20.89 -1.24 36.27
C TYR A 182 -22.34 -0.76 36.40
N VAL A 183 -23.17 -1.24 35.48
CA VAL A 183 -24.51 -1.81 35.73
C VAL A 183 -24.48 -3.21 35.12
#